data_AF-F7W190-F1
#
_entry.id   AF-F7W190-F1
#
_cell.length_a   1.000
_cell.length_b   1.000
_cell.length_c   1.000
_cell.angle_alpha   90.00
_cell.angle_beta   90.00
_cell.angle_gamma   90.00
#
_symmetry.space_group_name_H-M   'P 1'
#
loop_
_entity.id
_entity.type
_entity.pdbx_description
1 polymer ?
#
loop_
_entity_poly.entity_id
_entity_poly.type
_entity_poly.pdbx_seq_one_letter_code
_entity_poly.pdbx_strand_id
1 'polypeptide(L)'
;MAAMFSQNPLMNGPNYSFNDAPRAAAPEGARQHRFDPYTDNGGSTLAIAGADFTIMAGDTRLTSGYSINSRYHPKLFKIGGTTADQKDATIVLSVVGFAADGEP
;
A
#
# COMPACT_ATOMS: atom_id res chain seq x y z
N MET A 1 29.62 -34.20 17.76
CA MET A 1 29.22 -32.81 18.06
C MET A 1 29.53 -31.97 16.84
N ALA A 2 28.52 -31.59 16.08
CA ALA A 2 28.65 -30.67 14.95
C ALA A 2 27.45 -29.72 15.01
N ALA A 3 27.70 -28.46 15.38
CA ALA A 3 26.69 -27.43 15.42
C ALA A 3 26.51 -26.86 14.01
N MET A 4 25.34 -27.13 13.41
CA MET A 4 24.91 -26.43 12.20
C MET A 4 24.26 -25.12 12.64
N PHE A 5 25.01 -24.02 12.59
CA PHE A 5 24.45 -22.68 12.67
C PHE A 5 23.85 -22.31 11.31
N SER A 6 22.54 -22.47 11.14
CA SER A 6 21.82 -21.84 10.03
C SER A 6 21.50 -20.38 10.40
N GLN A 7 22.45 -19.47 10.16
CA GLN A 7 22.16 -18.04 10.21
C GLN A 7 21.33 -17.68 8.97
N ASN A 8 20.02 -17.54 9.13
CA ASN A 8 19.15 -16.96 8.12
C ASN A 8 19.34 -15.43 8.16
N PRO A 9 19.98 -14.79 7.17
CA PRO A 9 20.36 -13.37 7.24
C PRO A 9 19.17 -12.39 7.17
N LEU A 10 17.97 -12.91 6.89
CA LEU A 10 16.75 -12.13 6.64
C LEU A 10 16.06 -11.61 7.91
N MET A 11 16.53 -11.97 9.11
CA MET A 11 15.87 -11.63 10.38
C MET A 11 16.44 -10.40 11.09
N ASN A 12 17.53 -9.79 10.59
CA ASN A 12 18.28 -8.76 11.35
C ASN A 12 18.35 -7.38 10.66
N GLY A 13 17.56 -7.15 9.60
CA GLY A 13 17.44 -5.86 8.92
C GLY A 13 16.15 -5.11 9.29
N PRO A 14 16.00 -3.83 8.89
CA PRO A 14 14.73 -3.13 9.05
C PRO A 14 13.62 -3.92 8.36
N ASN A 15 12.58 -4.26 9.11
CA ASN A 15 11.43 -5.01 8.61
C ASN A 15 10.71 -4.17 7.54
N TYR A 16 10.88 -4.49 6.27
CA TYR A 16 10.08 -3.92 5.19
C TYR A 16 8.71 -4.61 5.14
N SER A 17 7.64 -3.88 4.81
CA SER A 17 6.28 -4.45 4.66
C SER A 17 6.14 -5.49 3.55
N PHE A 18 7.18 -5.75 2.76
CA PHE A 18 7.18 -6.73 1.66
C PHE A 18 7.79 -8.09 2.06
N ASN A 19 7.68 -8.47 3.33
CA ASN A 19 8.12 -9.79 3.81
C ASN A 19 7.13 -10.89 3.40
N ASP A 20 6.88 -11.05 2.11
CA ASP A 20 6.41 -12.34 1.61
C ASP A 20 7.62 -13.28 1.61
N ALA A 21 7.77 -14.04 2.69
CA ALA A 21 8.66 -15.18 2.69
C ALA A 21 8.29 -16.07 1.51
N PRO A 22 9.26 -16.61 0.75
CA PRO A 22 8.96 -17.49 -0.37
C PRO A 22 8.13 -18.67 0.14
N ARG A 23 6.83 -18.67 -0.19
CA ARG A 23 5.92 -19.76 0.15
C ARG A 23 6.47 -21.01 -0.51
N ALA A 24 6.64 -22.09 0.27
CA ALA A 24 6.97 -23.40 -0.28
C ALA A 24 6.01 -23.68 -1.44
N ALA A 25 6.55 -24.06 -2.60
CA ALA A 25 5.77 -24.30 -3.80
C ALA A 25 4.63 -25.25 -3.45
N ALA A 26 3.41 -24.73 -3.46
CA ALA A 26 2.23 -25.55 -3.23
C ALA A 26 2.18 -26.61 -4.33
N PRO A 27 1.79 -27.86 -4.03
CA PRO A 27 1.67 -28.90 -5.04
C PRO A 27 0.80 -28.40 -6.20
N GLU A 28 1.19 -28.74 -7.43
CA GLU A 28 0.49 -28.32 -8.63
C GLU A 28 -1.02 -28.65 -8.50
N GLY A 29 -1.88 -27.63 -8.57
CA GLY A 29 -3.33 -27.77 -8.39
C GLY A 29 -3.87 -27.58 -6.97
N ALA A 30 -3.03 -27.32 -5.97
CA ALA A 30 -3.48 -26.90 -4.64
C ALA A 30 -4.19 -25.54 -4.72
N ARG A 31 -5.52 -25.57 -4.65
CA ARG A 31 -6.34 -24.36 -4.59
C ARG A 31 -6.50 -23.95 -3.13
N GLN A 32 -6.14 -22.70 -2.83
CA GLN A 32 -6.45 -22.11 -1.53
C GLN A 32 -7.97 -21.93 -1.44
N HIS A 33 -8.63 -22.67 -0.56
CA HIS A 33 -10.09 -22.58 -0.35
C HIS A 33 -10.50 -21.49 0.65
N ARG A 34 -9.52 -20.84 1.29
CA ARG A 34 -9.78 -19.76 2.25
C ARG A 34 -10.05 -18.47 1.49
N PHE A 35 -11.16 -17.82 1.79
CA PHE A 35 -11.40 -16.44 1.40
C PHE A 35 -10.49 -15.50 2.19
N ASP A 36 -9.73 -14.67 1.48
CA ASP A 36 -8.98 -13.54 2.04
C ASP A 36 -9.64 -12.25 1.52
N PRO A 37 -10.24 -11.43 2.39
CA PRO A 37 -10.97 -10.24 1.96
C PRO A 37 -10.06 -9.11 1.46
N TYR A 38 -8.75 -9.20 1.67
CA TYR A 38 -7.82 -8.11 1.42
C TYR A 38 -6.82 -8.43 0.31
N THR A 39 -6.41 -7.37 -0.40
CA THR A 39 -5.29 -7.40 -1.34
C THR A 39 -4.47 -6.12 -1.15
N ASP A 40 -3.15 -6.20 -1.31
CA ASP A 40 -2.31 -5.00 -1.34
C ASP A 40 -2.40 -4.37 -2.74
N ASN A 41 -3.00 -3.19 -2.82
CA ASN A 41 -3.06 -2.44 -4.07
C ASN A 41 -1.89 -1.46 -4.26
N GLY A 42 -1.00 -1.39 -3.28
CA GLY A 42 0.18 -0.54 -3.25
C GLY A 42 -0.17 0.93 -3.09
N GLY A 43 0.61 1.77 -3.79
CA GLY A 43 0.55 3.22 -3.70
C GLY A 43 1.60 3.77 -2.75
N SER A 44 2.03 5.00 -3.00
CA SER A 44 2.95 5.73 -2.14
C SER A 44 2.49 7.19 -2.05
N THR A 45 2.56 7.72 -0.83
CA THR A 45 2.26 9.11 -0.53
C THR A 45 3.38 9.74 0.28
N LEU A 46 3.53 11.05 0.14
CA LEU A 46 4.47 11.88 0.88
C LEU A 46 3.73 13.15 1.31
N ALA A 47 3.92 13.54 2.57
CA ALA A 47 3.49 14.85 3.06
C ALA A 47 4.67 15.59 3.69
N ILE A 48 4.76 16.90 3.43
CA ILE A 48 5.77 17.80 4.00
C ILE A 48 5.05 18.98 4.63
N ALA A 49 5.21 19.14 5.94
CA ALA A 49 4.70 20.30 6.67
C ALA A 49 5.69 21.46 6.56
N GLY A 50 5.22 22.60 6.06
CA GLY A 50 5.87 23.90 6.18
C GLY A 50 5.42 24.63 7.44
N ALA A 51 5.87 25.87 7.62
CA ALA A 51 5.46 26.69 8.77
C ALA A 51 3.97 27.07 8.73
N ASP A 52 3.43 27.27 7.53
CA ASP A 52 2.10 27.80 7.26
C ASP A 52 1.38 27.09 6.09
N PHE A 53 1.97 25.99 5.58
CA PHE A 53 1.38 25.17 4.53
C PHE A 53 1.72 23.69 4.71
N THR A 54 1.07 22.83 3.94
CA THR A 54 1.46 21.42 3.81
C THR A 54 1.42 21.05 2.33
N ILE A 55 2.46 20.35 1.86
CA ILE A 55 2.49 19.74 0.54
C ILE A 55 2.15 18.27 0.72
N MET A 56 1.27 17.76 -0.13
CA MET A 56 0.89 16.35 -0.14
C MET A 56 0.95 15.84 -1.58
N ALA A 57 1.64 14.73 -1.77
CA ALA A 57 1.84 14.08 -3.05
C ALA A 57 1.45 12.60 -2.93
N GLY A 58 0.90 12.05 -4.00
CA GLY A 58 0.58 10.63 -4.12
C GLY A 58 0.81 10.19 -5.56
N ASP A 59 1.26 8.94 -5.73
CA ASP A 59 1.23 8.34 -7.05
C ASP A 59 -0.21 8.10 -7.54
N THR A 60 -0.34 7.56 -8.75
CA THR A 60 -1.64 7.26 -9.35
C THR A 60 -1.76 5.80 -9.80
N ARG A 61 -0.83 4.93 -9.39
CA ARG A 61 -0.84 3.52 -9.82
C ARG A 61 -1.76 2.70 -8.92
N LEU A 62 -2.52 1.79 -9.51
CA LEU A 62 -3.29 0.78 -8.78
C LEU A 62 -2.85 -0.60 -9.26
N THR A 63 -2.41 -1.45 -8.35
CA THR A 63 -1.88 -2.79 -8.68
C THR A 63 -2.65 -3.89 -7.97
N SER A 64 -2.46 -5.13 -8.43
CA SER A 64 -2.82 -6.35 -7.70
C SER A 64 -1.83 -7.43 -8.10
N GLY A 65 -0.94 -7.81 -7.18
CA GLY A 65 0.22 -8.63 -7.51
C GLY A 65 1.08 -7.95 -8.59
N TYR A 66 1.43 -8.68 -9.66
CA TYR A 66 2.24 -8.16 -10.77
C TYR A 66 1.46 -7.45 -11.88
N SER A 67 0.16 -7.21 -11.69
CA SER A 67 -0.70 -6.54 -12.67
C SER A 67 -0.95 -5.08 -12.32
N ILE A 68 -1.03 -4.20 -13.34
CA ILE A 68 -1.49 -2.81 -13.20
C ILE A 68 -2.96 -2.75 -13.61
N ASN A 69 -3.84 -2.48 -12.64
CA ASN A 69 -5.28 -2.37 -12.86
C ASN A 69 -5.63 -0.99 -13.45
N SER A 70 -5.00 0.07 -12.94
CA SER A 70 -5.12 1.43 -13.48
C SER A 70 -3.81 2.20 -13.33
N ARG A 71 -3.56 3.08 -14.31
CA ARG A 71 -2.46 4.06 -14.27
C ARG A 71 -2.90 5.40 -13.69
N TYR A 72 -4.21 5.58 -13.48
CA TYR A 72 -4.79 6.78 -12.92
C TYR A 72 -5.85 6.43 -11.88
N HIS A 73 -5.41 6.26 -10.63
CA HIS A 73 -6.23 6.12 -9.44
C HIS A 73 -5.58 6.95 -8.31
N PRO A 74 -5.92 8.25 -8.21
CA PRO A 74 -5.32 9.17 -7.25
C PRO A 74 -5.41 8.66 -5.82
N LYS A 75 -4.37 8.92 -5.02
CA LYS A 75 -4.33 8.59 -3.59
C LYS A 75 -4.64 9.78 -2.69
N LEU A 76 -5.07 10.91 -3.25
CA LEU A 76 -5.30 12.17 -2.55
C LEU A 76 -6.75 12.61 -2.75
N PHE A 77 -7.43 12.90 -1.65
CA PHE A 77 -8.84 13.28 -1.64
C PHE A 77 -9.03 14.56 -0.84
N LYS A 78 -9.73 15.53 -1.41
CA LYS A 78 -10.11 16.76 -0.70
C LYS A 78 -11.30 16.48 0.18
N ILE A 79 -11.23 16.91 1.44
CA ILE A 79 -12.32 16.77 2.40
C ILE A 79 -12.89 18.17 2.70
N GLY A 80 -14.20 18.31 2.55
CA GLY A 80 -14.92 19.57 2.78
C GLY A 80 -14.86 20.54 1.59
N GLY A 81 -14.97 21.83 1.89
CA GLY A 81 -15.22 22.91 0.94
C GLY A 81 -16.66 23.42 1.02
N THR A 82 -16.88 24.69 0.68
CA THR A 82 -18.22 25.30 0.70
C THR A 82 -19.02 24.98 -0.55
N THR A 83 -18.35 24.54 -1.61
CA THR A 83 -18.93 24.22 -2.92
C THR A 83 -18.49 22.83 -3.39
N ALA A 84 -19.25 22.27 -4.34
CA ALA A 84 -18.99 20.94 -4.90
C ALA A 84 -17.65 20.83 -5.66
N ASP A 85 -17.06 21.95 -6.11
CA ASP A 85 -15.75 21.96 -6.77
C ASP A 85 -14.57 21.97 -5.77
N GLN A 86 -14.86 22.08 -4.47
CA GLN A 86 -13.91 21.95 -3.36
C GLN A 86 -12.62 22.78 -3.56
N LYS A 87 -12.74 23.98 -4.14
CA LYS A 87 -11.58 24.86 -4.36
C LYS A 87 -11.05 25.50 -3.09
N ASP A 88 -11.92 25.64 -2.09
CA ASP A 88 -11.65 26.21 -0.77
C ASP A 88 -11.42 25.14 0.31
N ALA A 89 -11.38 23.85 -0.05
CA ALA A 89 -11.07 22.78 0.88
C ALA A 89 -9.63 22.92 1.42
N THR A 90 -9.48 22.91 2.74
CA THR A 90 -8.19 23.02 3.43
C THR A 90 -7.71 21.69 4.03
N ILE A 91 -8.50 20.63 3.90
CA ILE A 91 -8.19 19.29 4.41
C ILE A 91 -7.99 18.36 3.22
N VAL A 92 -6.89 17.60 3.25
CA VAL A 92 -6.57 16.56 2.26
C VAL A 92 -6.27 15.26 3.00
N LEU A 93 -6.88 14.16 2.54
CA LEU A 93 -6.67 12.81 3.03
C LEU A 93 -5.88 12.01 1.98
N SER A 94 -4.94 11.17 2.43
CA SER A 94 -4.37 10.12 1.58
C SER A 94 -4.66 8.76 2.16
N VAL A 95 -4.97 7.82 1.26
CA VAL A 95 -5.14 6.41 1.59
C VAL A 95 -4.34 5.56 0.61
N VAL A 96 -3.64 4.55 1.15
CA VAL A 96 -2.85 3.55 0.43
C VAL A 96 -3.10 2.18 1.07
N GLY A 97 -2.68 1.08 0.44
CA GLY A 97 -2.93 -0.27 0.92
C GLY A 97 -4.08 -0.95 0.17
N PHE A 98 -5.10 -1.44 0.88
CA PHE A 98 -6.27 -2.02 0.24
C PHE A 98 -7.21 -0.90 -0.24
N ALA A 99 -7.29 -0.72 -1.56
CA ALA A 99 -7.91 0.45 -2.16
C ALA A 99 -9.41 0.58 -1.83
N ALA A 100 -10.13 -0.54 -1.68
CA ALA A 100 -11.56 -0.53 -1.41
C ALA A 100 -11.91 0.01 -0.01
N ASP A 101 -10.97 -0.02 0.94
CA ASP A 101 -11.16 0.58 2.27
C ASP A 101 -10.91 2.11 2.28
N GLY A 102 -10.36 2.65 1.19
CA GLY A 102 -9.91 4.04 1.09
C GLY A 102 -10.63 4.91 0.08
N GLU A 103 -11.63 4.37 -0.62
CA GLU A 103 -12.39 5.09 -1.62
C GLU A 103 -13.48 5.94 -0.92
N PRO A 104 -13.44 7.29 -1.04
CA PRO A 104 -14.36 8.19 -0.33
C PRO A 104 -15.75 8.33 -0.96
#